data_AF-A0A9D5N397-F1
#
_entry.id   AF-A0A9D5N397-F1
#
_cell.length_a   1.000
_cell.length_b   1.000
_cell.length_c   1.000
_cell.angle_alpha   90.00
_cell.angle_beta   90.00
_cell.angle_gamma   90.00
#
_symmetry.space_group_name_H-M   'P 1'
#
loop_
_entity.id
_entity.type
_entity.pdbx_description
1 polymer ?
#
loop_
_entity_poly.entity_id
_entity_poly.type
_entity_poly.pdbx_seq_one_letter_code
_entity_poly.pdbx_strand_id
1 'polypeptide(L)'
;NTRLYEKMAAEQTQYLNWLLTLPPAELLRHAYEYSVREDIVMCMEELELPYKQAKALLRAKSPVADIYEKWQDRETGYMDQIRGTLESKANEIIRTDFIQTRREER
;
A
#
# COMPACT_ATOMS: atom_id res chain seq x y z
N ASN A 1 -4.57 9.16 22.05
CA ASN A 1 -4.55 8.51 20.73
C ASN A 1 -5.80 8.82 19.92
N THR A 2 -7.00 8.82 20.51
CA THR A 2 -8.26 9.23 19.84
C THR A 2 -8.16 10.51 19.01
N ARG A 3 -7.69 11.63 19.58
CA ARG A 3 -7.54 12.89 18.84
C ARG A 3 -6.57 12.80 17.65
N LEU A 4 -5.54 11.96 17.76
CA LEU A 4 -4.58 11.76 16.66
C LEU A 4 -5.22 10.93 15.55
N TYR A 5 -5.91 9.85 15.91
CA TYR A 5 -6.72 9.05 14.98
C TYR A 5 -7.73 9.93 14.24
N GLU A 6 -8.52 10.75 14.93
CA GLU A 6 -9.49 11.67 14.32
C GLU A 6 -8.84 12.64 13.32
N LYS A 7 -7.65 13.18 13.65
CA LYS A 7 -6.90 14.05 12.75
C LYS A 7 -6.44 13.29 11.49
N MET A 8 -5.95 12.07 11.65
CA MET A 8 -5.47 11.23 10.55
C MET A 8 -6.62 10.77 9.65
N ALA A 9 -7.75 10.36 10.23
CA ALA A 9 -8.98 10.02 9.51
C ALA A 9 -9.54 11.22 8.73
N ALA A 10 -9.52 12.43 9.33
CA ALA A 10 -9.94 13.64 8.64
C ALA A 10 -9.02 14.01 7.47
N GLU A 11 -7.70 13.85 7.63
CA GLU A 11 -6.72 14.02 6.54
C GLU A 11 -6.99 13.03 5.41
N GLN A 12 -7.20 11.75 5.72
CA GLN A 12 -7.48 10.72 4.73
C GLN A 12 -8.82 10.95 4.00
N THR A 13 -9.83 11.44 4.72
CA THR A 13 -11.12 11.83 4.11
C THR A 13 -10.94 12.98 3.13
N GLN A 14 -10.10 13.98 3.45
CA GLN A 14 -9.78 15.06 2.52
C GLN A 14 -9.03 14.55 1.28
N TYR A 15 -8.10 13.61 1.47
CA TYR A 15 -7.38 12.97 0.37
C TYR A 15 -8.33 12.18 -0.55
N LEU A 16 -9.22 11.37 0.01
CA LEU A 16 -10.26 10.64 -0.73
C LEU A 16 -11.15 11.61 -1.52
N ASN A 17 -11.65 12.67 -0.88
CA ASN A 17 -12.49 13.65 -1.55
C ASN A 17 -11.77 14.29 -2.75
N TRP A 18 -10.48 14.57 -2.63
CA TRP A 18 -9.67 15.05 -3.75
C TRP A 18 -9.52 13.99 -4.84
N LEU A 19 -9.20 12.73 -4.50
CA LEU A 19 -9.08 11.63 -5.47
C LEU A 19 -10.34 11.44 -6.30
N LEU A 20 -11.52 11.56 -5.67
CA LEU A 20 -12.81 11.44 -6.34
C LEU A 20 -13.10 12.56 -7.35
N THR A 21 -12.31 13.65 -7.33
CA THR A 21 -12.39 14.71 -8.37
C THR A 21 -11.50 14.44 -9.59
N LEU A 22 -10.58 13.48 -9.50
CA LEU A 22 -9.60 13.21 -10.55
C LEU A 22 -10.19 12.36 -11.68
N PRO A 23 -9.70 12.52 -12.93
CA PRO A 23 -10.00 11.58 -14.00
C PRO A 23 -9.55 10.14 -13.63
N PRO A 24 -10.20 9.09 -14.15
CA PRO A 24 -9.87 7.71 -13.81
C PRO A 24 -8.39 7.34 -14.01
N ALA A 25 -7.76 7.81 -15.09
CA ALA A 25 -6.36 7.54 -15.39
C ALA A 25 -5.40 8.16 -14.37
N GLU A 26 -5.77 9.28 -13.75
CA GLU A 26 -4.98 9.94 -12.72
C GLU A 26 -5.24 9.31 -11.34
N LEU A 27 -6.50 9.01 -11.02
CA LEU A 27 -6.88 8.28 -9.81
C LEU A 27 -6.10 6.95 -9.68
N LEU A 28 -5.98 6.20 -10.79
CA LEU A 28 -5.24 4.94 -10.81
C LEU A 28 -3.77 5.08 -10.40
N ARG A 29 -3.15 6.24 -10.63
CA ARG A 29 -1.76 6.51 -10.22
C ARG A 29 -1.64 6.67 -8.70
N HIS A 30 -2.72 7.08 -8.04
CA HIS A 30 -2.78 7.28 -6.60
C HIS A 30 -3.41 6.11 -5.84
N ALA A 31 -3.92 5.09 -6.53
CA ALA A 31 -4.61 3.96 -5.90
C ALA A 31 -3.71 3.23 -4.89
N TYR A 32 -2.42 3.07 -5.21
CA TYR A 32 -1.46 2.45 -4.31
C TYR A 32 -1.24 3.27 -3.05
N GLU A 33 -0.93 4.57 -3.21
CA GLU A 33 -0.80 5.49 -2.08
C GLU A 33 -2.08 5.50 -1.23
N TYR A 34 -3.25 5.56 -1.86
CA TYR A 34 -4.54 5.55 -1.16
C TYR A 34 -4.68 4.32 -0.24
N SER A 35 -4.41 3.12 -0.76
CA SER A 35 -4.47 1.88 0.02
C SER A 35 -3.54 1.90 1.23
N VAL A 36 -2.27 2.30 1.03
CA VAL A 36 -1.30 2.35 2.15
C VAL A 36 -1.69 3.40 3.19
N ARG A 37 -2.24 4.54 2.75
CA ARG A 37 -2.72 5.59 3.67
C ARG A 37 -3.91 5.11 4.51
N GLU A 38 -4.82 4.32 3.96
CA GLU A 38 -5.89 3.66 4.74
C GLU A 38 -5.29 2.73 5.79
N ASP A 39 -4.30 1.90 5.44
CA ASP A 39 -3.62 1.00 6.38
C ASP A 39 -2.91 1.77 7.51
N ILE A 40 -2.32 2.94 7.21
CA ILE A 40 -1.72 3.83 8.22
C ILE A 40 -2.78 4.34 9.21
N VAL A 41 -3.95 4.78 8.72
CA VAL A 41 -5.05 5.25 9.57
C VAL A 41 -5.61 4.11 10.42
N MET A 42 -5.81 2.94 9.81
CA MET A 42 -6.28 1.73 10.48
C MET A 42 -5.30 1.29 11.57
N CYS A 43 -4.00 1.33 11.32
CA CYS A 43 -2.98 1.03 12.32
C CYS A 43 -3.08 1.99 13.52
N MET A 44 -3.35 3.28 13.29
CA MET A 44 -3.52 4.26 14.38
C MET A 44 -4.80 4.05 15.20
N GLU A 45 -5.80 3.30 14.70
CA GLU A 45 -7.01 2.97 15.45
C GLU A 45 -6.69 2.07 16.66
N GLU A 46 -5.82 1.09 16.46
CA GLU A 46 -5.43 0.12 17.49
C GLU A 46 -4.14 0.52 18.23
N LEU A 47 -3.29 1.34 17.61
CA LEU A 47 -1.97 1.67 18.15
C LEU A 47 -2.03 2.66 19.32
N GLU A 48 -1.52 2.24 20.48
CA GLU A 48 -1.33 3.12 21.63
C GLU A 48 0.05 3.78 21.68
N LEU A 49 0.18 4.93 21.03
CA LEU A 49 1.40 5.73 21.11
C LEU A 49 1.58 6.41 22.50
N PRO A 50 2.80 6.46 23.04
CA PRO A 50 3.15 7.32 24.16
C PRO A 50 2.79 8.79 23.90
N TYR A 51 2.37 9.50 24.95
CA TYR A 51 1.91 10.89 24.86
C TYR A 51 2.85 11.81 24.07
N LYS A 52 4.17 11.68 24.26
CA LYS A 52 5.17 12.52 23.56
C LYS A 52 5.15 12.29 22.04
N GLN A 53 4.99 11.04 21.59
CA GLN A 53 4.94 10.69 20.17
C GLN A 53 3.62 11.14 19.56
N ALA A 54 2.50 10.85 20.21
CA ALA A 54 1.18 11.29 19.75
C ALA A 54 1.08 12.82 19.65
N LYS A 55 1.65 13.54 20.62
CA LYS A 55 1.72 15.02 20.60
C LYS A 55 2.59 15.56 19.46
N ALA A 56 3.67 14.86 19.10
CA ALA A 56 4.50 15.25 17.97
C ALA A 56 3.75 15.09 16.64
N LEU A 57 3.10 13.94 16.42
CA LEU A 57 2.29 13.69 15.22
C LEU A 57 1.08 14.63 15.12
N LEU A 58 0.46 14.98 16.24
CA LEU A 58 -0.62 15.98 16.26
C LEU A 58 -0.18 17.38 15.79
N ARG A 59 1.10 17.73 15.93
CA ARG A 59 1.67 19.00 15.46
C ARG A 59 2.03 18.97 13.98
N ALA A 60 2.18 17.79 13.40
CA ALA A 60 2.41 17.66 11.97
C ALA A 60 1.20 18.18 11.18
N LYS A 61 1.46 18.80 10.03
CA LYS A 61 0.39 19.33 9.17
C LYS A 61 -0.41 18.16 8.58
N SER A 62 0.30 17.19 7.99
CA SER A 62 -0.25 16.05 7.26
C SER A 62 0.41 14.74 7.72
N PRO A 63 0.16 14.29 8.96
CA PRO A 63 0.80 13.09 9.52
C PRO A 63 0.63 11.82 8.67
N VAL A 64 -0.50 11.62 7.98
CA VAL A 64 -0.69 10.41 7.14
C VAL A 64 0.24 10.46 5.93
N ALA A 65 0.31 11.60 5.24
CA ALA A 65 1.22 11.81 4.12
C ALA A 65 2.70 11.66 4.53
N ASP A 66 3.10 12.29 5.63
CA ASP A 66 4.48 12.23 6.13
C ASP A 66 4.90 10.78 6.48
N ILE A 67 3.98 9.99 7.03
CA ILE A 67 4.23 8.57 7.35
C ILE A 67 4.33 7.75 6.06
N TYR A 68 3.44 7.97 5.09
CA TYR A 68 3.49 7.32 3.79
C TYR A 68 4.83 7.58 3.10
N GLU A 69 5.27 8.84 3.03
CA GLU A 69 6.54 9.22 2.42
C GLU A 69 7.74 8.52 3.07
N LYS A 70 7.72 8.39 4.39
CA LYS A 70 8.78 7.69 5.11
C LYS A 70 8.72 6.17 4.96
N TRP A 71 7.52 5.62 4.75
CA TRP A 71 7.31 4.18 4.61
C TRP A 71 7.66 3.70 3.20
N GLN A 72 7.29 4.44 2.14
CA GLN A 72 7.59 4.06 0.75
C GLN A 72 9.10 3.91 0.51
N ASP A 73 9.93 4.75 1.15
CA ASP A 73 11.40 4.67 1.04
C ASP A 73 11.98 3.37 1.66
N ARG A 74 11.23 2.75 2.57
CA ARG A 74 11.61 1.51 3.24
C ARG A 74 11.02 0.27 2.59
N GLU A 75 10.04 0.45 1.71
CA GLU A 75 9.37 -0.66 1.05
C GLU A 75 10.28 -1.24 -0.06
N THR A 76 11.26 -2.03 0.37
CA THR A 76 12.16 -2.74 -0.52
C THR A 76 11.73 -4.20 -0.56
N GLY A 77 11.08 -4.62 -1.65
CA GLY A 77 10.83 -6.05 -1.90
C GLY A 77 9.52 -6.38 -2.62
N TYR A 78 8.54 -5.48 -2.67
CA TYR A 78 7.27 -5.76 -3.34
C TYR A 78 7.45 -6.13 -4.82
N MET A 79 8.21 -5.33 -5.57
CA MET A 79 8.48 -5.59 -6.98
C MET A 79 9.34 -6.84 -7.20
N ASP A 80 10.21 -7.20 -6.25
CA ASP A 80 11.02 -8.40 -6.32
C ASP A 80 10.16 -9.66 -6.09
N GLN A 81 9.19 -9.58 -5.16
CA GLN A 81 8.20 -10.64 -4.97
C GLN A 81 7.33 -10.83 -6.21
N ILE A 82 6.83 -9.74 -6.81
CA ILE A 82 6.08 -9.80 -8.08
C ILE A 82 6.91 -10.48 -9.16
N ARG A 83 8.18 -10.08 -9.31
CA ARG A 83 9.09 -10.67 -10.29
C ARG A 83 9.28 -12.16 -10.04
N GLY A 84 9.56 -12.55 -8.80
CA GLY A 84 9.72 -13.95 -8.43
C GLY A 84 8.47 -14.79 -8.69
N THR A 85 7.28 -14.25 -8.40
CA THR A 85 6.00 -14.92 -8.71
C THR A 85 5.80 -15.08 -10.22
N LEU A 86 6.12 -14.05 -11.01
CA LEU A 86 6.03 -14.11 -12.47
C LEU A 86 6.96 -15.19 -13.03
N GLU A 87 8.22 -15.21 -12.60
CA GLU A 87 9.21 -16.21 -13.02
C GLU A 87 8.79 -17.63 -12.61
N SER A 88 8.33 -17.81 -11.38
CA SER A 88 7.81 -19.09 -10.92
C SER A 88 6.65 -19.56 -11.78
N LYS A 89 5.70 -18.67 -12.11
CA LYS A 89 4.54 -19.02 -12.92
C LYS A 89 4.93 -19.38 -14.36
N ALA A 90 5.88 -18.66 -14.94
CA ALA A 90 6.41 -18.99 -16.26
C ALA A 90 7.04 -20.38 -16.29
N ASN A 91 7.83 -20.73 -15.26
CA ASN A 91 8.47 -22.05 -15.14
C ASN A 91 7.44 -23.18 -14.99
N GLU A 92 6.34 -22.96 -14.26
CA GLU A 92 5.22 -23.92 -14.16
C GLU A 92 4.59 -24.21 -15.53
N ILE A 93 4.38 -23.17 -16.34
CA ILE A 93 3.77 -23.28 -17.68
C ILE A 93 4.71 -24.08 -18.59
N ILE A 94 5.99 -23.71 -18.66
CA ILE A 94 7.01 -24.43 -19.46
C ILE A 94 7.05 -25.92 -19.09
N ARG A 95 7.03 -26.23 -17.78
CA ARG A 95 7.05 -27.62 -17.31
C ARG A 95 5.79 -28.38 -17.73
N THR A 96 4.63 -27.73 -17.66
CA THR A 96 3.35 -28.33 -18.06
C THR A 96 3.34 -28.63 -19.56
N ASP A 97 3.72 -27.66 -20.38
CA ASP A 97 3.78 -27.79 -21.84
C ASP A 97 4.74 -28.92 -22.24
N PHE A 98 5.93 -28.96 -21.64
CA PHE A 98 6.91 -30.02 -21.89
C PHE A 98 6.35 -31.42 -21.57
N ILE A 99 5.67 -31.59 -20.43
CA ILE A 99 5.06 -32.87 -20.05
C ILE A 99 3.97 -33.26 -21.05
N GLN A 100 3.18 -32.30 -21.52
CA GLN A 100 2.08 -32.54 -22.45
C GLN A 100 2.58 -32.96 -23.84
N THR A 101 3.56 -32.25 -24.41
CA THR A 101 4.19 -32.64 -25.68
C THR A 101 4.74 -34.07 -25.61
N ARG A 102 5.42 -34.44 -24.51
CA ARG A 102 5.96 -35.81 -24.36
C ARG A 102 4.90 -36.90 -24.18
N ARG A 103 3.67 -36.55 -23.79
CA ARG A 103 2.54 -37.49 -23.72
C ARG A 103 1.89 -37.68 -25.09
N GLU A 104 1.83 -36.63 -25.90
CA GLU A 104 1.26 -36.68 -27.25
C GLU A 104 2.18 -37.40 -28.25
N GLU A 105 3.49 -37.44 -27.98
CA GLU A 105 4.49 -38.18 -28.76
C GLU A 105 4.55 -39.70 -28.45
N ARG A 106 3.79 -40.19 -27.47
CA ARG A 106 3.77 -41.61 -27.04
C ARG A 106 2.50 -42.31 -27.50
#